data_AF-A0A8J4YMA5-F1
#
_entry.id   AF-A0A8J4YMA5-F1
#
_cell.length_a   1.000
_cell.length_b   1.000
_cell.length_c   1.000
_cell.angle_alpha   90.00
_cell.angle_beta   90.00
_cell.angle_gamma   90.00
#
_symmetry.space_group_name_H-M   'P 1'
#
loop_
_entity.id
_entity.type
_entity.pdbx_description
1 polymer ?
#
loop_
_entity_poly.entity_id
_entity_poly.type
_entity_poly.pdbx_seq_one_letter_code
_entity_poly.pdbx_strand_id
1 'polypeptide(L)'
;MHRKPADGIETLARGGKGIVTGVMDGVTGVFLKPIDGAREEGVEGFFKGVGKGVVGLVTRPASGVIDFASGSFDAVMRATDGSEEMVRQRPARYIAADGVIRPFVMHFAQGAKMLQVRT
;
A
#
# COMPACT_ATOMS: atom_id res chain seq x y z
N MET A 1 -18.76 24.50 -8.05
CA MET A 1 -18.50 23.17 -7.46
C MET A 1 -17.18 23.23 -6.69
N HIS A 2 -17.24 23.15 -5.36
CA HIS A 2 -16.07 23.15 -4.48
C HIS A 2 -15.52 21.72 -4.38
N ARG A 3 -14.27 21.47 -4.79
CA ARG A 3 -13.53 20.25 -4.42
C ARG A 3 -12.30 20.68 -3.64
N LYS A 4 -12.28 20.35 -2.35
CA LYS A 4 -11.11 20.53 -1.48
C LYS A 4 -10.16 19.35 -1.69
N PRO A 5 -8.90 19.55 -2.12
CA PRO A 5 -7.90 18.49 -2.19
C PRO A 5 -7.06 18.37 -0.89
N ALA A 6 -7.58 18.78 0.27
CA ALA A 6 -6.81 18.89 1.52
C ALA A 6 -6.88 17.65 2.45
N ASP A 7 -7.83 16.73 2.25
CA ASP A 7 -8.11 15.69 3.25
C ASP A 7 -7.07 14.55 3.27
N GLY A 8 -6.41 14.23 2.16
CA GLY A 8 -5.41 13.15 2.11
C GLY A 8 -4.11 13.47 2.86
N ILE A 9 -3.67 14.73 2.80
CA ILE A 9 -2.42 15.18 3.43
C ILE A 9 -2.62 15.37 4.93
N GLU A 10 -3.77 15.90 5.36
CA GLU A 10 -4.09 16.04 6.78
C GLU A 10 -4.30 14.67 7.45
N THR A 11 -4.85 13.70 6.72
CA THR A 11 -5.05 12.32 7.19
C THR A 11 -3.72 11.57 7.37
N LEU A 12 -2.78 11.72 6.43
CA LEU A 12 -1.42 11.17 6.57
C LEU A 12 -0.62 11.86 7.67
N ALA A 13 -0.76 13.19 7.80
CA ALA A 13 -0.05 13.94 8.84
C ALA A 13 -0.52 13.57 10.26
N ARG A 14 -1.83 13.35 10.46
CA ARG A 14 -2.36 12.82 11.72
C ARG A 14 -1.98 11.35 11.94
N GLY A 15 -2.00 10.53 10.89
CA GLY A 15 -1.60 9.11 10.96
C GLY A 15 -0.12 8.90 11.30
N GLY A 16 0.78 9.71 10.73
CA GLY A 16 2.21 9.64 11.01
C GLY A 16 2.58 10.14 12.42
N LYS A 17 1.89 11.16 12.91
CA LYS A 17 2.17 11.73 14.23
C LYS A 17 1.90 10.73 15.37
N GLY A 18 0.85 9.92 15.25
CA GLY A 18 0.51 8.88 16.23
C GLY A 18 1.49 7.70 16.27
N ILE A 19 2.05 7.30 15.11
CA ILE A 19 3.07 6.24 15.03
C ILE A 19 4.37 6.70 15.72
N VAL A 20 4.73 7.97 15.52
CA VAL A 20 5.94 8.54 16.12
C VAL A 20 5.84 8.64 17.63
N THR A 21 4.70 9.12 18.16
CA THR A 21 4.50 9.17 19.62
C THR A 21 4.40 7.78 20.24
N GLY A 22 3.72 6.83 19.58
CA GLY A 22 3.56 5.47 20.09
C GLY A 22 4.84 4.63 20.10
N VAL A 23 5.76 4.82 19.14
CA VAL A 23 7.07 4.15 19.16
C VAL A 23 8.00 4.77 20.20
N MET A 24 7.95 6.09 20.38
CA MET A 24 8.71 6.79 21.43
C MET A 24 8.30 6.34 22.83
N ASP A 25 7.01 6.29 23.12
CA ASP A 25 6.48 5.79 24.39
C ASP A 25 6.74 4.27 24.56
N GLY A 26 6.69 3.52 23.46
CA GLY A 26 6.97 2.08 23.44
C GLY A 26 8.43 1.72 23.74
N VAL A 27 9.38 2.57 23.33
CA VAL A 27 10.81 2.36 23.62
C VAL A 27 11.15 2.88 25.01
N THR A 28 10.65 4.04 25.43
CA THR A 28 10.90 4.55 26.79
C THR A 28 10.31 3.64 27.87
N GLY A 29 9.13 3.04 27.66
CA GLY A 29 8.53 2.07 28.58
C GLY A 29 9.30 0.75 28.76
N VAL A 30 10.15 0.38 27.80
CA VAL A 30 11.01 -0.81 27.87
C VAL A 30 12.23 -0.61 28.77
N PHE A 31 12.79 0.61 28.81
CA PHE A 31 14.06 0.89 29.48
C PHE A 31 13.91 1.51 30.88
N LEU A 32 12.73 2.05 31.22
CA LEU A 32 12.50 2.66 32.55
C LEU A 32 12.13 1.63 33.63
N LYS A 33 11.45 0.54 33.30
CA LYS A 33 11.04 -0.52 34.24
C LYS A 33 12.11 -1.53 34.71
N PRO A 34 13.23 -1.80 33.98
CA PRO A 34 14.29 -2.68 34.48
C PRO A 34 15.08 -2.10 35.66
N ILE A 35 15.05 -0.77 35.82
CA ILE A 35 15.83 -0.04 36.82
C ILE A 35 15.31 -0.32 38.24
N ASP A 36 14.00 -0.53 38.40
CA ASP A 36 13.42 -0.89 39.69
C ASP A 36 13.48 -2.40 39.96
N GLY A 37 13.37 -3.25 38.92
CA GLY A 37 13.39 -4.71 39.06
C GLY A 37 14.78 -5.33 39.32
N ALA A 38 15.87 -4.61 39.00
CA ALA A 38 17.24 -5.07 39.28
C ALA A 38 17.65 -4.92 40.75
N ARG A 39 16.83 -4.25 41.56
CA ARG A 39 17.18 -3.86 42.93
C ARG A 39 16.92 -4.96 43.97
N GLU A 40 16.22 -6.05 43.63
CA GLU A 40 15.83 -7.07 44.62
C GLU A 40 16.31 -8.52 44.40
N GLU A 41 16.50 -9.12 43.20
CA GLU A 41 16.59 -10.62 43.13
C GLU A 41 17.55 -11.33 42.12
N GLY A 42 18.80 -10.90 41.91
CA GLY A 42 19.87 -11.84 41.48
C GLY A 42 20.00 -12.20 39.97
N VAL A 43 20.67 -11.32 39.23
CA VAL A 43 21.64 -11.54 38.13
C VAL A 43 21.36 -12.63 37.06
N GLU A 44 21.40 -13.93 37.35
CA GLU A 44 21.56 -14.97 36.32
C GLU A 44 20.33 -15.15 35.40
N GLY A 45 19.12 -15.04 35.95
CA GLY A 45 17.86 -15.08 35.18
C GLY A 45 17.57 -13.78 34.41
N PHE A 46 17.98 -12.64 34.97
CA PHE A 46 17.83 -11.31 34.35
C PHE A 46 18.70 -11.16 33.11
N PHE A 47 19.97 -11.59 33.15
CA PHE A 47 20.85 -11.52 31.97
C PHE A 47 20.40 -12.43 30.82
N LYS A 48 19.85 -13.61 31.12
CA LYS A 48 19.24 -14.49 30.10
C LYS A 48 17.96 -13.89 29.49
N GLY A 49 17.12 -13.26 30.32
CA GLY A 49 15.87 -12.61 29.90
C GLY A 49 16.07 -11.30 29.13
N VAL A 50 16.98 -10.43 29.60
CA VAL A 50 17.38 -9.19 28.93
C VAL A 50 18.13 -9.50 27.63
N GLY A 51 19.02 -10.48 27.61
CA GLY A 51 19.74 -10.87 26.39
C GLY A 51 18.80 -11.30 25.25
N LYS A 52 17.75 -12.10 25.55
CA LYS A 52 16.70 -12.44 24.57
C LYS A 52 15.76 -11.27 24.26
N GLY A 53 15.42 -10.45 25.27
CA GLY A 53 14.51 -9.31 25.15
C GLY A 53 15.06 -8.16 24.31
N VAL A 54 16.35 -7.87 24.43
CA VAL A 54 17.04 -6.82 23.66
C VAL A 54 17.06 -7.16 22.18
N VAL A 55 17.36 -8.42 21.82
CA VAL A 55 17.33 -8.86 20.43
C VAL A 55 15.92 -8.64 19.86
N GLY A 56 14.89 -9.11 20.55
CA GLY A 56 13.49 -8.91 20.14
C GLY A 56 13.06 -7.44 20.05
N LEU A 57 13.72 -6.53 20.76
CA LEU A 57 13.45 -5.09 20.71
C LEU A 57 14.02 -4.39 19.47
N VAL A 58 15.09 -4.92 18.88
CA VAL A 58 15.65 -4.40 17.63
C VAL A 58 15.12 -5.14 16.41
N THR A 59 14.87 -6.45 16.49
CA THR A 59 14.40 -7.20 15.32
C THR A 59 12.96 -6.85 14.95
N ARG A 60 12.10 -6.55 15.93
CA ARG A 60 10.67 -6.28 15.68
C ARG A 60 10.39 -4.93 15.04
N PRO A 61 11.00 -3.81 15.47
CA PRO A 61 10.89 -2.56 14.73
C PRO A 61 11.57 -2.63 13.36
N ALA A 62 12.70 -3.34 13.24
CA ALA A 62 13.41 -3.47 11.98
C ALA A 62 12.61 -4.22 10.91
N SER A 63 11.98 -5.34 11.28
CA SER A 63 11.06 -6.06 10.38
C SER A 63 9.85 -5.20 10.00
N GLY A 64 9.26 -4.48 10.95
CA GLY A 64 8.12 -3.57 10.67
C GLY A 64 8.44 -2.47 9.65
N VAL A 65 9.68 -1.96 9.62
CA VAL A 65 10.11 -0.97 8.62
C VAL A 65 10.26 -1.61 7.24
N ILE A 66 10.82 -2.82 7.19
CA ILE A 66 11.02 -3.56 5.94
C ILE A 66 9.67 -3.92 5.33
N ASP A 67 8.75 -4.45 6.13
CA ASP A 67 7.40 -4.82 5.68
C ASP A 67 6.59 -3.59 5.26
N PHE A 68 6.76 -2.45 5.94
CA PHE A 68 6.12 -1.19 5.55
C PHE A 68 6.66 -0.68 4.21
N ALA A 69 7.97 -0.78 3.99
CA ALA A 69 8.60 -0.39 2.74
C ALA A 69 8.11 -1.28 1.59
N SER A 70 8.17 -2.60 1.77
CA SER A 70 7.68 -3.57 0.79
C SER A 70 6.20 -3.36 0.46
N GLY A 71 5.34 -3.22 1.47
CA GLY A 71 3.91 -2.97 1.26
C GLY A 71 3.62 -1.64 0.57
N SER A 72 4.43 -0.60 0.81
CA SER A 72 4.31 0.69 0.14
C SER A 72 4.75 0.63 -1.32
N PHE A 73 5.84 -0.09 -1.60
CA PHE A 73 6.32 -0.30 -2.96
C PHE A 73 5.35 -1.14 -3.78
N ASP A 74 4.79 -2.20 -3.20
CA ASP A 74 3.74 -3.00 -3.84
C ASP A 74 2.49 -2.16 -4.12
N ALA A 75 2.10 -1.26 -3.20
CA ALA A 75 0.96 -0.37 -3.39
C ALA A 75 1.18 0.60 -4.57
N VAL A 76 2.37 1.18 -4.68
CA VAL A 76 2.73 2.07 -5.79
C VAL A 76 2.83 1.31 -7.10
N MET A 77 3.44 0.12 -7.07
CA MET A 77 3.57 -0.73 -8.24
C MET A 77 2.19 -1.13 -8.76
N ARG A 78 1.26 -1.58 -7.89
CA ARG A 78 -0.13 -1.88 -8.26
C ARG A 78 -0.91 -0.67 -8.76
N ALA A 79 -0.68 0.50 -8.19
CA ALA A 79 -1.30 1.74 -8.66
C ALA A 79 -0.79 2.15 -10.05
N THR A 80 0.46 1.80 -10.38
CA THR A 80 1.10 2.10 -11.67
C THR A 80 0.85 1.02 -12.70
N ASP A 81 0.66 -0.23 -12.27
CA ASP A 81 0.35 -1.39 -13.12
C ASP A 81 -1.03 -1.29 -13.77
N GLY A 82 -1.74 -0.17 -13.57
CA GLY A 82 -2.46 0.49 -14.65
C GLY A 82 -3.39 -0.43 -15.43
N SER A 83 -4.04 -1.37 -14.74
CA SER A 83 -5.13 -2.15 -15.30
C SER A 83 -6.41 -1.32 -15.30
N GLU A 84 -6.28 -0.03 -15.63
CA GLU A 84 -7.32 0.55 -16.47
C GLU A 84 -7.34 -0.33 -17.69
N GLU A 85 -8.31 -1.26 -17.76
CA GLU A 85 -8.64 -1.91 -19.03
C GLU A 85 -8.61 -0.79 -20.05
N MET A 86 -7.66 -0.83 -21.00
CA MET A 86 -7.57 0.16 -22.06
C MET A 86 -8.83 -0.03 -22.90
N VAL A 87 -9.94 0.53 -22.44
CA VAL A 87 -11.20 0.48 -23.13
C VAL A 87 -11.00 1.43 -24.29
N ARG A 88 -10.91 0.86 -25.49
CA ARG A 88 -10.82 1.65 -26.71
C ARG A 88 -11.93 2.72 -26.66
N GLN A 89 -11.54 4.00 -26.61
CA GLN A 89 -12.49 5.13 -26.63
C GLN A 89 -13.45 5.04 -27.82
N ARG A 90 -13.00 4.42 -28.92
CA ARG A 90 -13.80 4.16 -30.11
C ARG A 90 -13.78 2.67 -30.46
N PRO A 91 -14.93 2.05 -30.78
CA PRO A 91 -14.95 0.71 -31.35
C PRO A 91 -14.21 0.65 -32.69
N ALA A 92 -13.70 -0.53 -33.03
CA ALA A 92 -13.10 -0.77 -34.34
C ALA A 92 -14.11 -0.49 -35.46
N ARG A 93 -13.62 0.05 -36.59
CA ARG A 93 -14.47 0.30 -37.76
C ARG A 93 -14.99 -1.03 -38.32
N TYR A 94 -16.25 -1.04 -38.76
CA TYR A 94 -16.80 -2.14 -39.54
C TYR A 94 -16.24 -2.11 -40.97
N ILE A 95 -15.63 -3.22 -41.41
CA ILE A 95 -15.23 -3.44 -42.80
C ILE A 95 -16.19 -4.46 -43.38
N ALA A 96 -16.90 -4.08 -44.44
CA ALA A 96 -17.81 -4.99 -45.12
C ALA A 96 -17.04 -6.03 -45.94
N ALA A 97 -17.69 -7.16 -46.25
CA ALA A 97 -17.09 -8.26 -47.01
C ALA A 97 -16.72 -7.88 -48.46
N ASP A 98 -17.20 -6.73 -48.94
CA ASP A 98 -16.82 -6.14 -50.24
C ASP A 98 -15.39 -5.54 -50.24
N GLY A 99 -14.76 -5.40 -49.07
CA GLY A 99 -13.40 -4.88 -48.93
C GLY A 99 -13.27 -3.37 -49.15
N VAL A 100 -14.37 -2.65 -49.36
CA VAL A 100 -14.35 -1.21 -49.66
C VAL A 100 -14.30 -0.39 -48.38
N ILE A 101 -13.35 0.57 -48.30
CA ILE A 101 -13.22 1.47 -47.15
C ILE A 101 -14.24 2.62 -47.27
N ARG A 102 -15.21 2.64 -46.36
CA ARG A 102 -16.24 3.72 -46.26
C ARG A 102 -15.94 4.67 -45.10
N PRO A 103 -16.50 5.90 -45.12
CA PRO A 103 -16.41 6.82 -43.99
C PRO A 103 -16.87 6.16 -42.70
N PHE A 104 -16.24 6.55 -41.59
CA PHE A 104 -16.57 5.95 -40.30
C PHE A 104 -18.00 6.31 -39.87
N VAL A 105 -18.72 5.31 -39.36
CA VAL A 105 -20.06 5.47 -38.78
C VAL A 105 -20.12 4.72 -37.45
N MET A 106 -20.54 5.39 -36.37
CA MET A 106 -20.56 4.82 -35.00
C MET A 106 -21.47 3.59 -34.89
N HIS A 107 -22.66 3.65 -35.48
CA HIS A 107 -23.67 2.59 -35.42
C HIS A 107 -23.13 1.23 -35.92
N PHE A 108 -22.52 1.21 -37.11
CA PHE A 108 -21.96 -0.02 -37.67
C PHE A 108 -20.78 -0.55 -36.86
N ALA A 109 -19.93 0.33 -36.32
CA ALA A 109 -18.80 -0.07 -35.47
C ALA A 109 -19.25 -0.70 -34.14
N GLN A 110 -20.34 -0.20 -33.55
CA GLN A 110 -20.94 -0.77 -32.34
C GLN A 110 -21.56 -2.15 -32.62
N GLY A 111 -22.31 -2.30 -33.71
CA GLY A 111 -22.86 -3.60 -34.12
C GLY A 111 -21.76 -4.64 -34.34
N ALA A 112 -20.68 -4.27 -35.03
CA ALA A 112 -19.53 -5.14 -35.22
C ALA A 112 -18.84 -5.52 -33.89
N LYS A 113 -18.67 -4.56 -32.97
CA LYS A 113 -18.11 -4.83 -31.63
C LYS A 113 -19.00 -5.81 -30.85
N MET A 114 -20.32 -5.67 -30.89
CA MET A 114 -21.25 -6.57 -30.19
C MET A 114 -21.17 -8.01 -30.72
N LEU A 115 -21.00 -8.18 -32.04
CA LEU A 115 -20.84 -9.49 -32.66
C LEU A 115 -19.50 -10.15 -32.32
N GLN A 116 -18.44 -9.37 -32.08
CA GLN A 116 -17.09 -9.87 -31.76
C GLN A 116 -16.91 -10.36 -30.32
N VAL A 117 -17.76 -9.95 -29.36
CA VAL A 117 -17.61 -10.26 -27.92
C VAL A 117 -18.05 -11.71 -27.57
N ARG A 118 -18.53 -12.50 -28.55
CA ARG A 118 -19.12 -13.84 -28.33
C ARG A 118 -18.32 -15.03 -28.90
N THR A 119 -17.07 -14.82 -29.30
CA THR A 119 -16.13 -15.88 -29.72
C THR A 119 -14.85 -15.74 -28.93
#